data_AF-A0A6I9Y4C8-F1
#
_entry.id   AF-A0A6I9Y4C8-F1
#
_cell.length_a   1.000
_cell.length_b   1.000
_cell.length_c   1.000
_cell.angle_alpha   90.00
_cell.angle_beta   90.00
_cell.angle_gamma   90.00
#
_symmetry.space_group_name_H-M   'P 1'
#
loop_
_entity.id
_entity.type
_entity.pdbx_description
1 polymer ?
#
loop_
_entity_poly.entity_id
_entity_poly.type
_entity_poly.pdbx_seq_one_letter_code
_entity_poly.pdbx_strand_id
1 'polypeptide(L)'
;MVSIYRRLNNNEFTVLEATGIFKKLPQLRKINLSNNKITDIEEGVFEGAAAVNELLLTSNRLENVRHKMLTGLESLKTLMLRSNRISCVSNDSFTGLSSVRLLSLYDNQITTVAPGAFDTLHSLSTL
;
A
#
# COMPACT_ATOMS: atom_id res chain seq x y z
N MET A 1 -10.05 18.94 -14.03
CA MET A 1 -9.86 17.86 -13.04
C MET A 1 -9.94 16.52 -13.75
N VAL A 2 -8.89 16.17 -14.50
CA VAL A 2 -8.89 15.02 -15.40
C VAL A 2 -8.67 13.73 -14.61
N SER A 3 -9.52 12.74 -14.84
CA SER A 3 -9.58 11.42 -14.21
C SER A 3 -8.32 10.56 -14.46
N ILE A 4 -7.19 10.90 -13.86
CA ILE A 4 -6.00 10.03 -13.82
C ILE A 4 -6.30 8.73 -13.04
N TYR A 5 -7.27 8.75 -12.12
CA TYR A 5 -7.70 7.59 -11.34
C TYR A 5 -8.30 6.43 -12.14
N ARG A 6 -8.77 6.66 -13.36
CA ARG A 6 -9.52 5.66 -14.13
C ARG A 6 -8.66 4.84 -15.10
N ARG A 7 -7.34 5.05 -15.10
CA ARG A 7 -6.41 4.42 -16.05
C ARG A 7 -5.39 3.47 -15.42
N LEU A 8 -5.41 3.23 -14.10
CA LEU A 8 -4.44 2.35 -13.45
C LEU A 8 -4.99 0.97 -13.08
N ASN A 9 -6.29 0.73 -13.13
CA ASN A 9 -6.90 -0.59 -12.96
C ASN A 9 -6.89 -1.38 -14.29
N ASN A 10 -6.60 -2.68 -14.26
CA ASN A 10 -6.51 -3.57 -15.43
C ASN A 10 -5.35 -3.29 -16.40
N ASN A 11 -4.18 -2.90 -15.89
CA ASN A 11 -2.95 -2.84 -16.67
C ASN A 11 -2.01 -4.00 -16.33
N GLU A 12 -1.00 -4.20 -17.16
CA GLU A 12 0.05 -5.20 -16.93
C GLU A 12 1.20 -4.67 -16.04
N PHE A 13 0.95 -3.70 -15.16
CA PHE A 13 2.00 -3.15 -14.29
C PHE A 13 2.57 -4.26 -13.40
N THR A 14 3.85 -4.56 -13.61
CA THR A 14 4.62 -5.52 -12.81
C THR A 14 5.34 -4.81 -11.66
N VAL A 15 5.86 -3.61 -11.89
CA VAL A 15 6.56 -2.79 -10.89
C VAL A 15 6.00 -1.37 -10.92
N LEU A 16 5.76 -0.78 -9.74
CA LEU A 16 5.49 0.66 -9.63
C LEU A 16 6.80 1.41 -9.44
N GLU A 17 7.11 2.29 -10.38
CA GLU A 17 8.37 3.05 -10.41
C GLU A 17 8.24 4.42 -9.73
N ALA A 18 9.33 4.86 -9.09
CA ALA A 18 9.43 6.14 -8.39
C ALA A 18 9.54 7.35 -9.32
N THR A 19 8.53 7.57 -10.16
CA THR A 19 8.47 8.68 -11.14
C THR A 19 8.23 10.06 -10.52
N GLY A 20 7.91 10.13 -9.22
CA GLY A 20 7.56 11.36 -8.53
C GLY A 20 6.19 11.95 -8.91
N ILE A 21 5.32 11.16 -9.56
CA ILE A 21 4.04 11.65 -10.08
C ILE A 21 3.11 12.21 -8.99
N PHE A 22 3.16 11.67 -7.77
CA PHE A 22 2.29 12.12 -6.68
C PHE A 22 2.68 13.49 -6.11
N LYS A 23 3.93 13.94 -6.29
CA LYS A 23 4.35 15.32 -5.95
C LYS A 23 3.53 16.37 -6.70
N LYS A 24 2.97 16.01 -7.87
CA LYS A 24 2.13 16.88 -8.71
C LYS A 24 0.63 16.78 -8.38
N LEU A 25 0.23 15.93 -7.43
CA LEU A 25 -1.16 15.63 -7.09
C LEU A 25 -1.43 15.87 -5.59
N PRO A 26 -1.25 17.10 -5.07
CA PRO A 26 -1.32 17.37 -3.62
C PRO A 26 -2.73 17.16 -3.02
N GLN A 27 -3.77 17.11 -3.86
CA GLN A 27 -5.16 16.91 -3.44
C GLN A 27 -5.59 15.44 -3.53
N LEU A 28 -4.69 14.52 -3.88
CA LEU A 28 -5.02 13.11 -4.02
C LEU A 28 -5.39 12.51 -2.65
N ARG A 29 -6.58 11.89 -2.54
CA ARG A 29 -7.04 11.25 -1.29
C ARG A 29 -7.08 9.73 -1.37
N LYS A 30 -7.14 9.17 -2.58
CA LYS A 30 -7.34 7.75 -2.80
C LYS A 30 -6.55 7.26 -4.00
N ILE A 31 -5.74 6.22 -3.80
CA ILE A 31 -5.03 5.53 -4.86
C ILE A 31 -5.67 4.15 -5.01
N ASN A 32 -6.18 3.85 -6.20
CA ASN A 32 -6.69 2.52 -6.52
C ASN A 32 -5.83 1.86 -7.60
N LEU A 33 -5.14 0.81 -7.21
CA LEU A 33 -4.25 -0.02 -8.03
C LEU A 33 -4.70 -1.49 -8.01
N SER A 34 -5.96 -1.74 -7.64
CA SER A 34 -6.50 -3.08 -7.55
C SER A 34 -6.60 -3.73 -8.92
N ASN A 35 -6.50 -5.07 -8.97
CA ASN A 35 -6.61 -5.88 -10.19
C ASN A 35 -5.53 -5.53 -11.23
N ASN A 36 -4.27 -5.49 -10.81
CA ASN A 36 -3.11 -5.42 -11.69
C ASN A 36 -2.21 -6.65 -11.47
N LYS A 37 -0.98 -6.60 -12.00
CA LYS A 37 0.01 -7.67 -11.86
C LYS A 37 1.20 -7.24 -10.98
N ILE A 38 0.99 -6.28 -10.07
CA ILE A 38 2.07 -5.63 -9.32
C ILE A 38 2.74 -6.67 -8.41
N THR A 39 4.03 -6.89 -8.62
CA THR A 39 4.90 -7.74 -7.81
C THR A 39 5.79 -6.93 -6.87
N ASP A 40 6.11 -5.68 -7.23
CA ASP A 40 6.97 -4.82 -6.42
C ASP A 40 6.57 -3.32 -6.52
N ILE A 41 6.95 -2.57 -5.49
CA ILE A 41 6.77 -1.12 -5.40
C ILE A 41 8.12 -0.53 -5.00
N GLU A 42 8.68 0.35 -5.84
CA GLU A 42 9.95 0.99 -5.53
C GLU A 42 9.86 1.92 -4.32
N GLU A 43 11.00 2.10 -3.64
CA GLU A 43 11.13 3.11 -2.59
C GLU A 43 10.87 4.50 -3.16
N GLY A 44 10.06 5.30 -2.47
CA GLY A 44 9.77 6.67 -2.86
C GLY A 44 8.68 6.82 -3.94
N VAL A 45 8.04 5.73 -4.37
CA VAL A 45 6.89 5.78 -5.29
C VAL A 45 5.83 6.76 -4.80
N PHE A 46 5.48 6.73 -3.52
CA PHE A 46 4.44 7.57 -2.93
C PHE A 46 4.96 8.89 -2.30
N GLU A 47 6.18 9.32 -2.62
CA GLU A 47 6.66 10.61 -2.14
C GLU A 47 5.75 11.77 -2.60
N GLY A 48 5.41 12.65 -1.66
CA GLY A 48 4.47 13.75 -1.89
C GLY A 48 2.99 13.36 -1.81
N ALA A 49 2.66 12.08 -1.58
CA ALA A 49 1.29 11.60 -1.42
C ALA A 49 0.75 11.74 0.03
N ALA A 50 1.25 12.70 0.80
CA ALA A 50 0.95 12.84 2.23
C ALA A 50 -0.54 13.04 2.55
N ALA A 51 -1.34 13.50 1.57
CA ALA A 51 -2.78 13.70 1.71
C ALA A 51 -3.62 12.42 1.47
N VAL A 52 -3.02 11.33 0.96
CA VAL A 52 -3.73 10.09 0.63
C VAL A 52 -4.18 9.38 1.90
N ASN A 53 -5.45 8.94 1.93
CA ASN A 53 -6.03 8.17 3.04
C ASN A 53 -6.33 6.73 2.69
N GLU A 54 -6.53 6.42 1.40
CA GLU A 54 -6.90 5.09 0.94
C GLU A 54 -5.92 4.62 -0.13
N LEU A 55 -5.27 3.48 0.12
CA LEU A 55 -4.48 2.76 -0.87
C LEU A 55 -5.08 1.37 -1.05
N LEU A 56 -5.55 1.12 -2.27
CA LEU A 56 -6.15 -0.16 -2.66
C LEU A 56 -5.19 -0.91 -3.57
N LEU A 57 -4.62 -2.00 -3.08
CA LEU A 57 -3.71 -2.92 -3.76
C LEU A 57 -4.33 -4.32 -3.88
N THR A 58 -5.65 -4.45 -3.73
CA THR A 58 -6.38 -5.71 -3.78
C THR A 58 -6.17 -6.44 -5.11
N SER A 59 -6.02 -7.77 -5.07
CA SER A 59 -5.88 -8.59 -6.28
C SER A 59 -4.66 -8.18 -7.12
N ASN A 60 -3.49 -8.19 -6.49
CA ASN A 60 -2.18 -8.04 -7.12
C ASN A 60 -1.31 -9.27 -6.85
N ARG A 61 0.01 -9.17 -7.00
CA ARG A 61 0.96 -10.28 -6.86
C ARG A 61 2.09 -9.95 -5.88
N LEU A 62 1.86 -9.05 -4.93
CA LEU A 62 2.85 -8.68 -3.92
C LEU A 62 3.17 -9.89 -3.05
N GLU A 63 4.45 -10.21 -2.89
CA GLU A 63 4.93 -11.35 -2.09
C GLU A 63 5.40 -10.93 -0.70
N ASN A 64 5.70 -9.64 -0.52
CA ASN A 64 6.13 -9.04 0.73
C ASN A 64 5.66 -7.57 0.81
N VAL A 65 5.68 -7.02 2.02
CA VAL A 65 5.49 -5.59 2.27
C VAL A 65 6.68 -5.08 3.07
N ARG A 66 7.39 -4.10 2.53
CA ARG A 66 8.53 -3.43 3.18
C ARG A 66 8.13 -1.99 3.49
N HIS A 67 8.47 -1.45 4.67
CA HIS A 67 8.10 -0.06 5.02
C HIS A 67 8.46 0.96 3.93
N LYS A 68 9.63 0.78 3.28
CA LYS A 68 10.11 1.65 2.19
C LYS A 68 9.15 1.75 1.00
N MET A 69 8.35 0.72 0.74
CA MET A 69 7.33 0.73 -0.32
C MET A 69 6.21 1.74 -0.05
N LEU A 70 5.97 2.08 1.22
CA LEU A 70 4.81 2.84 1.69
C LEU A 70 5.21 4.21 2.25
N THR A 71 6.50 4.58 2.18
CA THR A 71 7.02 5.89 2.57
C THR A 71 6.31 7.01 1.81
N GLY A 72 5.93 8.08 2.53
CA GLY A 72 5.19 9.23 1.99
C GLY A 72 3.67 9.18 2.20
N LEU A 73 3.13 8.07 2.71
CA LEU A 73 1.70 7.88 2.99
C LEU A 73 1.33 8.19 4.45
N GLU A 74 1.76 9.33 4.96
CA GLU A 74 1.65 9.71 6.39
C GLU A 74 0.21 9.79 6.92
N SER A 75 -0.76 10.13 6.05
CA SER A 75 -2.18 10.25 6.40
C SER A 75 -3.01 9.00 6.06
N LEU A 76 -2.36 7.87 5.73
CA LEU A 76 -3.05 6.67 5.29
C LEU A 76 -3.91 6.10 6.42
N LYS A 77 -5.18 5.83 6.12
CA LYS A 77 -6.17 5.27 7.06
C LYS A 77 -6.58 3.86 6.68
N THR A 78 -6.57 3.57 5.38
CA THR A 78 -7.06 2.33 4.79
C THR A 78 -6.02 1.77 3.84
N LEU A 79 -5.54 0.56 4.13
CA LEU A 79 -4.61 -0.19 3.29
C LEU A 79 -5.20 -1.56 2.97
N MET A 80 -5.61 -1.76 1.71
CA MET A 80 -6.18 -3.02 1.24
C MET A 80 -5.14 -3.82 0.46
N LEU A 81 -4.67 -4.92 1.05
CA LEU A 81 -3.70 -5.87 0.47
C LEU A 81 -4.32 -7.25 0.21
N ARG A 82 -5.66 -7.33 0.25
CA ARG A 82 -6.40 -8.58 0.04
C ARG A 82 -6.05 -9.24 -1.30
N SER A 83 -6.05 -10.58 -1.37
CA SER A 83 -5.83 -11.32 -2.61
C SER A 83 -4.46 -10.99 -3.24
N ASN A 84 -3.40 -11.00 -2.44
CA ASN A 84 -2.01 -10.93 -2.90
C ASN A 84 -1.31 -12.27 -2.61
N ARG A 85 0.03 -12.29 -2.64
CA ARG A 85 0.86 -13.49 -2.38
C ARG A 85 1.75 -13.30 -1.16
N ILE A 86 1.36 -12.41 -0.24
CA ILE A 86 2.17 -12.07 0.93
C ILE A 86 2.31 -13.32 1.78
N SER A 87 3.55 -13.74 2.03
CA SER A 87 3.86 -14.98 2.76
C SER A 87 4.37 -14.72 4.18
N CYS A 88 4.99 -13.56 4.40
CA CYS A 88 5.52 -13.15 5.68
C CYS A 88 5.17 -11.69 5.98
N VAL A 89 4.92 -11.40 7.25
CA VAL A 89 4.75 -10.05 7.78
C VAL A 89 5.83 -9.82 8.83
N SER A 90 6.79 -8.95 8.55
CA SER A 90 7.89 -8.61 9.45
C SER A 90 7.51 -7.49 10.43
N ASN A 91 8.32 -7.32 11.47
CA ASN A 91 8.17 -6.23 12.45
C ASN A 91 8.25 -4.83 11.84
N ASP A 92 8.85 -4.70 10.66
CA ASP A 92 9.02 -3.45 9.94
C ASP A 92 8.11 -3.32 8.72
N SER A 93 7.22 -4.27 8.41
CA SER A 93 6.38 -4.21 7.20
C SER A 93 5.53 -2.93 7.12
N PHE A 94 5.05 -2.44 8.27
CA PHE A 94 4.13 -1.29 8.35
C PHE A 94 4.66 -0.13 9.19
N THR A 95 5.99 -0.05 9.38
CA THR A 95 6.61 1.09 10.07
C THR A 95 6.26 2.40 9.38
N GLY A 96 5.88 3.42 10.17
CA GLY A 96 5.50 4.74 9.67
C GLY A 96 4.01 4.90 9.33
N LEU A 97 3.21 3.83 9.36
CA LEU A 97 1.77 3.87 9.06
C LEU A 97 0.89 4.02 10.31
N SER A 98 1.27 4.90 11.23
CA SER A 98 0.63 5.07 12.55
C SER A 98 -0.86 5.49 12.48
N SER A 99 -1.28 6.06 11.36
CA SER A 99 -2.65 6.52 11.10
C SER A 99 -3.59 5.43 10.56
N VAL A 100 -3.07 4.26 10.18
CA VAL A 100 -3.88 3.19 9.56
C VAL A 100 -4.85 2.62 10.60
N ARG A 101 -6.13 2.58 10.22
CA ARG A 101 -7.25 2.08 11.02
C ARG A 101 -7.78 0.76 10.50
N LEU A 102 -7.71 0.58 9.18
CA LEU A 102 -8.19 -0.60 8.46
C LEU A 102 -7.06 -1.13 7.60
N LEU A 103 -6.55 -2.30 7.98
CA LEU A 103 -5.62 -3.10 7.19
C LEU A 103 -6.38 -4.37 6.77
N SER A 104 -6.24 -4.81 5.53
CA SER A 104 -6.75 -6.12 5.11
C SER A 104 -5.64 -6.93 4.49
N LEU A 105 -5.28 -8.03 5.15
CA LEU A 105 -4.35 -9.05 4.66
C LEU A 105 -5.06 -10.35 4.25
N TYR A 106 -6.40 -10.38 4.30
CA TYR A 106 -7.21 -11.54 3.93
C TYR A 106 -6.86 -12.09 2.53
N ASP A 107 -6.99 -13.41 2.34
CA ASP A 107 -6.71 -14.07 1.06
C ASP A 107 -5.27 -13.82 0.57
N ASN A 108 -4.30 -13.99 1.47
CA ASN A 108 -2.87 -14.03 1.17
C ASN A 108 -2.32 -15.43 1.50
N GLN A 109 -1.01 -15.61 1.41
CA GLN A 109 -0.31 -16.87 1.67
C GLN A 109 0.49 -16.82 2.98
N ILE A 110 0.01 -16.04 3.95
CA ILE A 110 0.75 -15.71 5.16
C ILE A 110 0.95 -16.98 6.00
N THR A 111 2.19 -17.41 6.14
CA THR A 111 2.60 -18.52 7.00
C THR A 111 3.34 -18.05 8.25
N THR A 112 3.93 -16.86 8.19
CA THR A 112 4.72 -16.28 9.29
C THR A 112 4.32 -14.84 9.57
N VAL A 113 4.08 -14.53 10.84
CA VAL A 113 3.92 -13.16 11.34
C VAL A 113 4.91 -12.96 12.47
N ALA A 114 5.80 -11.98 12.34
CA ALA A 114 6.77 -11.66 13.37
C ALA A 114 6.07 -11.11 14.63
N PRO A 115 6.56 -11.41 15.84
CA PRO A 115 6.12 -10.72 17.04
C PRO A 115 6.26 -9.21 16.87
N GLY A 116 5.19 -8.47 17.18
CA GLY A 116 5.16 -7.02 17.02
C GLY A 116 5.03 -6.50 15.59
N ALA A 117 4.69 -7.36 14.61
CA ALA A 117 4.43 -6.99 13.21
C ALA A 117 3.46 -5.82 12.99
N PHE A 118 2.61 -5.54 13.97
CA PHE A 118 1.58 -4.50 13.91
C PHE A 118 1.76 -3.41 14.99
N ASP A 119 2.83 -3.44 15.79
CA ASP A 119 3.00 -2.54 16.96
C ASP A 119 3.08 -1.06 16.56
N THR A 120 3.56 -0.78 15.35
CA THR A 120 3.66 0.59 14.80
C THR A 120 2.33 1.12 14.27
N LEU A 121 1.30 0.27 14.14
CA LEU A 121 -0.04 0.65 13.67
C LEU A 121 -0.90 1.14 14.83
N HIS A 122 -0.50 2.23 15.47
CA HIS A 122 -1.11 2.73 16.71
C HIS A 122 -2.63 3.04 16.62
N SER A 123 -3.14 3.29 15.42
CA SER A 123 -4.57 3.58 15.19
C SER A 123 -5.39 2.38 14.70
N LEU A 124 -4.79 1.18 14.62
CA LEU A 124 -5.43 0.01 14.01
C LEU A 124 -6.66 -0.41 14.82
N SER A 125 -7.80 -0.47 14.14
CA SER A 125 -9.08 -0.91 14.73
C SER A 125 -9.65 -2.15 14.04
N THR A 126 -9.17 -2.46 12.84
CA THR A 126 -9.66 -3.59 12.04
C THR A 126 -8.52 -4.16 11.19
N LEU A 127 -8.37 -5.48 11.25
CA LEU A 127 -7.30 -6.27 10.60
C LEU A 127 -7.90 -7.46 9.84
#